data_AF-A0A448B7W0-F1
#
_entry.id   AF-A0A448B7W0-F1
#
_cell.length_a   1.000
_cell.length_b   1.000
_cell.length_c   1.000
_cell.angle_alpha   90.00
_cell.angle_beta   90.00
_cell.angle_gamma   90.00
#
_symmetry.space_group_name_H-M   'P 1'
#
loop_
_entity.id
_entity.type
_entity.pdbx_description
1 polymer ?
#
loop_
_entity_poly.entity_id
_entity_poly.type
_entity_poly.pdbx_seq_one_letter_code
_entity_poly.pdbx_strand_id
1 'polypeptide(L)'
;MKQLEITTNKRLLIVEFPEMPEVYKYHKEFIFFKFKKENEYNDGAIRVGFEKIKEICKGSDLTEDIAYEIVDGFDLGYFVDYNHHNPRAYKLTALESFISAIQSKNYHWGDNPEPSHYDYSNDDCETDFAQYYLDHEKWKKSESRTFNPSKCIIFEIL
;
A
#
# COMPACT_ATOMS: atom_id res chain seq x y z
N MET A 1 4.46 11.43 1.68
CA MET A 1 3.12 11.06 1.18
C MET A 1 3.31 10.24 -0.06
N LYS A 2 2.64 9.09 -0.14
CA LYS A 2 2.79 8.11 -1.22
C LYS A 2 1.41 7.84 -1.80
N GLN A 3 1.33 7.65 -3.12
CA GLN A 3 0.07 7.30 -3.76
C GLN A 3 0.29 6.25 -4.83
N LEU A 4 -0.70 5.39 -5.03
CA LEU A 4 -0.68 4.34 -6.04
C LEU A 4 -2.09 4.16 -6.62
N GLU A 5 -2.19 4.25 -7.95
CA GLU A 5 -3.37 3.83 -8.68
C GLU A 5 -3.22 2.36 -9.11
N ILE A 6 -4.21 1.55 -8.79
CA ILE A 6 -4.33 0.15 -9.26
C ILE A 6 -5.67 -0.05 -9.96
N THR A 7 -5.72 -1.05 -10.83
CA THR A 7 -6.95 -1.44 -11.52
C THR A 7 -7.20 -2.91 -11.22
N THR A 8 -8.35 -3.16 -10.61
CA THR A 8 -8.95 -4.46 -10.32
C THR A 8 -10.33 -4.48 -10.98
N ASN A 9 -11.36 -5.05 -10.33
CA ASN A 9 -12.75 -4.83 -10.70
C ASN A 9 -13.18 -3.35 -10.59
N LYS A 10 -12.38 -2.53 -9.90
CA LYS A 10 -12.52 -1.07 -9.72
C LYS A 10 -11.20 -0.37 -10.02
N ARG A 11 -11.27 0.92 -10.32
CA ARG A 11 -10.08 1.79 -10.31
C ARG A 11 -9.89 2.32 -8.90
N LEU A 12 -8.78 1.97 -8.27
CA LEU A 12 -8.52 2.29 -6.88
C LEU A 12 -7.33 3.25 -6.76
N LEU A 13 -7.44 4.20 -5.84
CA LEU A 13 -6.35 5.06 -5.40
C LEU A 13 -6.04 4.78 -3.94
N ILE A 14 -4.79 4.38 -3.67
CA ILE A 14 -4.27 4.16 -2.32
C ILE A 14 -3.40 5.36 -1.97
N VAL A 15 -3.66 6.01 -0.83
CA VAL A 15 -2.89 7.18 -0.38
C VAL A 15 -2.35 6.94 1.03
N GLU A 16 -1.02 7.01 1.18
CA GLU A 16 -0.35 7.01 2.48
C GLU A 16 0.00 8.42 2.93
N PHE A 17 -0.45 8.75 4.14
CA PHE A 17 -0.19 10.01 4.79
C PHE A 17 1.02 9.90 5.76
N PRO A 18 1.74 10.99 6.04
CA PRO A 18 2.79 10.99 7.07
C PRO A 18 2.27 10.54 8.45
N GLU A 19 1.07 11.01 8.79
CA GLU A 19 0.26 10.61 9.93
C GLU A 19 -1.19 10.45 9.47
N MET A 20 -1.92 9.54 10.11
CA MET A 20 -3.30 9.26 9.74
C MET A 20 -4.19 10.47 9.99
N PRO A 21 -4.81 11.06 8.95
CA PRO A 21 -5.54 12.29 9.12
C PRO A 21 -7.00 12.03 9.48
N GLU A 22 -7.67 13.06 9.99
CA GLU A 22 -9.12 13.13 10.10
C GLU A 22 -9.68 13.77 8.83
N VAL A 23 -10.19 12.95 7.91
CA VAL A 23 -10.81 13.46 6.67
C VAL A 23 -12.21 13.98 6.99
N TYR A 24 -12.49 15.23 6.62
CA TYR A 24 -13.77 15.87 6.92
C TYR A 24 -14.56 16.30 5.69
N LYS A 25 -13.94 16.33 4.50
CA LYS A 25 -14.65 16.69 3.28
C LYS A 25 -13.99 16.13 2.02
N TYR A 26 -14.85 15.60 1.15
CA TYR A 26 -14.53 15.28 -0.24
C TYR A 26 -15.19 16.32 -1.15
N HIS A 27 -14.41 16.93 -2.04
CA HIS A 27 -14.98 17.84 -3.03
C HIS A 27 -14.29 17.69 -4.37
N LYS A 28 -15.01 17.11 -5.33
CA LYS A 28 -14.50 16.81 -6.67
C LYS A 28 -13.21 15.99 -6.58
N GLU A 29 -12.09 16.56 -6.99
CA GLU A 29 -10.77 15.93 -6.96
C GLU A 29 -9.94 16.22 -5.69
N PHE A 30 -10.54 16.84 -4.67
CA PHE A 30 -9.84 17.23 -3.44
C PHE A 30 -10.31 16.44 -2.22
N ILE A 31 -9.33 16.00 -1.44
CA ILE A 31 -9.51 15.48 -0.08
C ILE A 31 -9.11 16.58 0.89
N PHE A 32 -10.01 16.99 1.78
CA PHE A 32 -9.75 17.94 2.85
C PHE A 32 -9.71 17.20 4.19
N PHE A 33 -8.64 17.44 4.93
CA PHE A 33 -8.35 16.67 6.13
C PHE A 33 -7.63 17.51 7.18
N LYS A 34 -7.71 17.06 8.43
CA LYS A 34 -6.94 17.61 9.54
C LYS A 34 -5.88 16.63 9.97
N PHE A 35 -4.72 17.14 10.34
CA PHE A 35 -3.70 16.37 11.02
C PHE A 35 -3.21 17.13 12.24
N LYS A 36 -2.83 16.39 13.28
CA LYS A 36 -2.38 16.97 14.53
C LYS A 36 -0.86 17.02 14.52
N LYS A 37 -0.28 18.22 14.48
CA LYS A 37 1.16 18.42 14.60
C LYS A 37 1.42 19.24 15.85
N GLU A 38 2.26 18.73 16.77
CA GLU A 38 2.71 19.48 17.95
C GLU A 38 1.57 20.09 18.80
N ASN A 39 0.45 19.37 18.92
CA ASN A 39 -0.80 19.79 19.60
C ASN A 39 -1.66 20.83 18.89
N GLU A 40 -1.33 21.21 17.65
CA GLU A 40 -2.18 22.04 16.80
C GLU A 40 -2.81 21.23 15.66
N TYR A 41 -4.08 21.51 15.37
CA TYR A 41 -4.75 20.95 14.21
C TYR A 41 -4.45 21.83 12.99
N ASN A 42 -3.89 21.20 11.97
CA ASN A 42 -3.61 21.85 10.69
C ASN A 42 -4.55 21.31 9.63
N ASP A 43 -5.15 22.21 8.86
CA ASP A 43 -5.93 21.84 7.68
C ASP A 43 -5.01 21.55 6.49
N GLY A 44 -5.30 20.46 5.79
CA GLY A 44 -4.63 20.06 4.57
C GLY A 44 -5.63 19.80 3.46
N ALA A 45 -5.19 19.99 2.22
CA ALA A 45 -5.91 19.58 1.03
C ALA A 45 -4.96 18.87 0.08
N ILE A 46 -5.36 17.70 -0.43
CA ILE A 46 -4.63 17.01 -1.49
C ILE A 46 -5.52 16.92 -2.71
N ARG A 47 -4.96 17.29 -3.85
CA ARG A 47 -5.55 17.01 -5.15
C ARG A 47 -5.17 15.60 -5.57
N VAL A 48 -6.15 14.73 -5.71
CA VAL A 48 -5.95 13.32 -6.08
C VAL A 48 -6.17 13.03 -7.57
N GLY A 49 -6.61 14.02 -8.36
CA GLY A 49 -6.74 13.88 -9.81
C GLY A 49 -7.62 14.94 -10.47
N PHE A 50 -8.33 14.55 -11.53
CA PHE A 50 -9.43 15.30 -12.13
C PHE A 50 -10.78 14.56 -12.01
N GLU A 51 -10.73 13.32 -11.49
CA GLU A 51 -11.87 12.43 -11.40
C GLU A 51 -12.49 12.50 -10.00
N LYS A 52 -13.75 12.10 -9.91
CA LYS A 52 -14.47 12.06 -8.63
C LYS A 52 -13.99 10.83 -7.86
N ILE A 53 -13.73 11.00 -6.57
CA ILE A 53 -13.33 9.89 -5.70
C ILE A 53 -14.39 9.57 -4.64
N LYS A 54 -14.41 8.32 -4.19
CA LYS A 54 -15.23 7.83 -3.09
C LYS A 54 -14.34 7.04 -2.13
N GLU A 55 -14.35 7.39 -0.84
CA GLU A 55 -13.67 6.61 0.19
C GLU A 55 -14.30 5.21 0.29
N ILE A 56 -13.45 4.19 0.32
CA ILE A 56 -13.86 2.81 0.60
C ILE A 56 -13.61 2.52 2.08
N CYS A 57 -12.35 2.59 2.51
CA CYS A 57 -11.97 2.33 3.90
C CYS A 57 -10.57 2.88 4.21
N LYS A 58 -10.21 2.89 5.50
CA LYS A 58 -8.82 3.00 5.93
C LYS A 58 -8.08 1.70 5.66
N GLY A 59 -6.77 1.78 5.43
CA GLY A 59 -5.93 0.60 5.24
C GLY A 59 -5.90 -0.31 6.48
N SER A 60 -6.00 0.27 7.68
CA SER A 60 -6.14 -0.47 8.95
C SER A 60 -7.45 -1.25 9.07
N ASP A 61 -8.47 -0.81 8.35
CA ASP A 61 -9.83 -1.34 8.44
C ASP A 61 -10.15 -2.24 7.24
N LEU A 62 -9.17 -2.50 6.36
CA LEU A 62 -9.31 -3.37 5.20
C LEU A 62 -9.49 -4.82 5.67
N THR A 63 -10.71 -5.33 5.56
CA THR A 63 -11.07 -6.72 5.85
C THR A 63 -11.17 -7.54 4.57
N GLU A 64 -11.30 -8.86 4.73
CA GLU A 64 -11.56 -9.78 3.62
C GLU A 64 -12.85 -9.44 2.87
N ASP A 65 -13.93 -9.08 3.58
CA ASP A 65 -15.21 -8.70 2.97
C ASP A 65 -15.10 -7.42 2.14
N ILE A 66 -14.35 -6.42 2.63
CA ILE A 66 -14.11 -5.19 1.87
C ILE A 66 -13.22 -5.49 0.66
N ALA A 67 -12.17 -6.29 0.85
CA ALA A 67 -11.28 -6.71 -0.24
C ALA A 67 -12.08 -7.46 -1.33
N TYR A 68 -13.01 -8.32 -0.93
CA TYR A 68 -13.88 -9.09 -1.82
C TYR A 68 -14.67 -8.20 -2.79
N GLU A 69 -15.18 -7.05 -2.31
CA GLU A 69 -15.92 -6.11 -3.13
C GLU A 69 -15.05 -5.34 -4.14
N ILE A 70 -13.73 -5.30 -3.93
CA ILE A 70 -12.80 -4.43 -4.68
C ILE A 70 -11.74 -5.19 -5.48
N VAL A 71 -11.78 -6.52 -5.52
CA VAL A 71 -10.89 -7.34 -6.36
C VAL A 71 -11.68 -8.14 -7.39
N ASP A 72 -11.03 -8.51 -8.49
CA ASP A 72 -11.58 -9.45 -9.45
C ASP A 72 -11.67 -10.87 -8.85
N GLY A 73 -12.89 -11.41 -8.86
CA GLY A 73 -13.13 -12.82 -8.59
C GLY A 73 -12.61 -13.70 -9.73
N PHE A 74 -12.25 -14.92 -9.38
CA PHE A 74 -11.88 -16.01 -10.28
C PHE A 74 -12.83 -17.20 -10.05
N ASP A 75 -12.84 -18.16 -10.97
CA ASP A 75 -13.71 -19.34 -10.90
C ASP A 75 -13.63 -20.04 -9.53
N LEU A 76 -14.74 -20.66 -9.12
CA LEU A 76 -14.84 -21.50 -7.90
C LEU A 76 -14.55 -20.77 -6.57
N GLY A 77 -14.66 -19.45 -6.54
CA GLY A 77 -14.47 -18.65 -5.31
C GLY A 77 -13.01 -18.30 -5.03
N TYR A 78 -12.15 -18.43 -6.03
CA TYR A 78 -10.79 -17.89 -5.98
C TYR A 78 -10.76 -16.42 -6.42
N PHE A 79 -9.58 -15.80 -6.37
CA PHE A 79 -9.39 -14.41 -6.79
C PHE A 79 -8.20 -14.29 -7.74
N VAL A 80 -8.18 -13.25 -8.57
CA VAL A 80 -7.09 -13.02 -9.53
C VAL A 80 -5.76 -12.79 -8.79
N ASP A 81 -4.68 -13.41 -9.28
CA ASP A 81 -3.31 -13.06 -8.88
C ASP A 81 -2.69 -12.10 -9.90
N TYR A 82 -2.69 -10.81 -9.58
CA TYR A 82 -2.22 -9.77 -10.50
C TYR A 82 -0.70 -9.75 -10.69
N ASN A 83 0.07 -10.48 -9.87
CA ASN A 83 1.53 -10.60 -10.05
C ASN A 83 1.89 -11.48 -11.24
N HIS A 84 0.96 -12.27 -11.74
CA HIS A 84 1.20 -13.24 -12.79
C HIS A 84 0.35 -12.91 -14.02
N HIS A 85 0.98 -12.87 -15.20
CA HIS A 85 0.26 -12.74 -16.47
C HIS A 85 -0.50 -14.02 -16.87
N ASN A 86 -0.32 -15.11 -16.13
CA ASN A 86 -1.00 -16.37 -16.41
C ASN A 86 -2.44 -16.30 -15.88
N PRO A 87 -3.47 -16.44 -16.75
CA PRO A 87 -4.87 -16.39 -16.33
C PRO A 87 -5.29 -17.55 -15.42
N ARG A 88 -4.42 -18.52 -15.15
CA ARG A 88 -4.65 -19.60 -14.18
C ARG A 88 -4.00 -19.37 -12.82
N ALA A 89 -3.26 -18.27 -12.64
CA ALA A 89 -2.74 -17.90 -11.33
C ALA A 89 -3.85 -17.27 -10.50
N TYR A 90 -4.05 -17.77 -9.29
CA TYR A 90 -5.11 -17.32 -8.40
C TYR A 90 -4.63 -17.21 -6.96
N LYS A 91 -5.35 -16.41 -6.18
CA LYS A 91 -5.23 -16.30 -4.73
C LYS A 91 -6.41 -16.95 -4.04
N LEU A 92 -6.19 -17.39 -2.81
CA LEU A 92 -7.23 -18.06 -2.01
C LEU A 92 -8.13 -17.04 -1.30
N THR A 93 -7.60 -15.85 -1.04
CA THR A 93 -8.31 -14.77 -0.35
C THR A 93 -8.31 -13.49 -1.19
N ALA A 94 -9.33 -12.68 -1.00
CA ALA A 94 -9.46 -11.36 -1.61
C ALA A 94 -8.36 -10.41 -1.10
N LEU A 95 -7.95 -10.51 0.17
CA LEU A 95 -6.82 -9.76 0.70
C LEU A 95 -5.51 -10.09 -0.02
N GLU A 96 -5.21 -11.38 -0.23
CA GLU A 96 -4.02 -11.79 -0.99
C GLU A 96 -4.08 -11.26 -2.43
N SER A 97 -5.27 -11.27 -3.04
CA SER A 97 -5.50 -10.73 -4.37
C SER A 97 -5.23 -9.22 -4.42
N PHE A 98 -5.78 -8.46 -3.46
CA PHE A 98 -5.54 -7.02 -3.33
C PHE A 98 -4.05 -6.71 -3.15
N ILE A 99 -3.35 -7.45 -2.28
CA ILE A 99 -1.91 -7.30 -2.07
C ILE A 99 -1.14 -7.63 -3.36
N SER A 100 -1.55 -8.64 -4.12
CA SER A 100 -0.93 -8.96 -5.41
C SER A 100 -1.14 -7.85 -6.45
N ALA A 101 -2.27 -7.13 -6.42
CA ALA A 101 -2.49 -5.95 -7.27
C ALA A 101 -1.47 -4.85 -6.97
N ILE A 102 -1.18 -4.59 -5.69
CA ILE A 102 -0.14 -3.64 -5.26
C ILE A 102 1.25 -4.10 -5.72
N GLN A 103 1.55 -5.39 -5.51
CA GLN A 103 2.84 -6.00 -5.89
C GLN A 103 3.08 -6.00 -7.39
N SER A 104 2.03 -6.13 -8.21
CA SER A 104 2.11 -6.04 -9.67
C SER A 104 2.64 -4.69 -10.17
N LYS A 105 2.52 -3.64 -9.33
CA LYS A 105 3.06 -2.30 -9.58
C LYS A 105 4.45 -2.07 -8.98
N ASN A 106 5.10 -3.12 -8.47
CA ASN A 106 6.34 -3.08 -7.70
C ASN A 106 6.23 -2.32 -6.37
N TYR A 107 5.06 -2.38 -5.71
CA TYR A 107 4.86 -1.85 -4.36
C TYR A 107 4.61 -3.00 -3.37
N HIS A 108 4.64 -2.70 -2.08
CA HIS A 108 4.34 -3.66 -1.02
C HIS A 108 3.26 -3.08 -0.09
N TRP A 109 2.63 -3.94 0.72
CA TRP A 109 1.58 -3.57 1.67
C TRP A 109 1.87 -4.19 3.03
N GLY A 110 1.91 -3.37 4.09
CA GLY A 110 2.29 -3.82 5.42
C GLY A 110 3.79 -3.69 5.66
N ASP A 111 4.42 -4.79 6.05
CA ASP A 111 5.81 -4.80 6.48
C ASP A 111 6.77 -4.79 5.30
N ASN A 112 7.80 -3.95 5.41
CA ASN A 112 8.95 -4.02 4.53
C ASN A 112 9.86 -5.12 5.09
N PRO A 113 10.10 -6.24 4.39
CA PRO A 113 10.91 -7.32 4.93
C PRO A 113 12.29 -6.78 5.32
N GLU A 114 12.62 -6.82 6.63
CA GLU A 114 13.92 -6.39 7.13
C GLU A 114 15.05 -7.15 6.42
N PRO A 115 16.18 -6.48 6.10
CA PRO A 115 17.34 -7.22 5.65
C PRO A 115 17.76 -8.15 6.79
N SER A 116 18.06 -9.41 6.49
CA SER A 116 18.47 -10.38 7.51
C SER A 116 19.60 -9.79 8.35
N HIS A 117 19.39 -9.67 9.67
CA HIS A 117 20.44 -9.24 10.58
C HIS A 117 21.58 -10.26 10.50
N TYR A 118 22.76 -9.80 10.08
CA TYR A 118 23.97 -10.62 10.15
C TYR A 118 24.34 -10.84 11.62
N ASP A 119 24.58 -12.09 11.98
CA ASP A 119 25.13 -12.47 13.28
C ASP A 119 26.62 -12.11 13.28
N TYR A 120 26.99 -11.07 14.04
CA TYR A 120 28.35 -10.55 14.20
C TYR A 120 29.33 -11.53 14.87
N SER A 121 28.93 -12.79 15.08
CA SER A 121 29.75 -13.81 15.74
C SER A 121 30.78 -14.48 14.83
N ASN A 122 30.75 -14.26 13.50
CA ASN A 122 31.72 -14.82 12.56
C ASN A 122 32.66 -13.75 11.98
N ASP A 123 33.96 -14.06 12.03
CA ASP A 123 35.10 -13.14 12.05
C ASP A 123 35.67 -12.81 10.65
N ASP A 124 34.82 -12.54 9.64
CA ASP A 124 35.23 -12.20 8.28
C ASP A 124 34.75 -10.78 7.87
N CYS A 125 35.44 -9.78 8.41
CA CYS A 125 34.88 -8.44 8.64
C CYS A 125 34.89 -7.42 7.48
N GLU A 126 35.41 -7.72 6.28
CA GLU A 126 35.44 -6.73 5.18
C GLU A 126 34.40 -6.99 4.07
N THR A 127 34.14 -8.25 3.73
CA THR A 127 33.14 -8.61 2.70
C THR A 127 31.71 -8.40 3.22
N ASP A 128 31.50 -8.54 4.52
CA ASP A 128 30.19 -8.45 5.18
C ASP A 128 29.66 -7.01 5.32
N PHE A 129 30.53 -6.01 5.52
CA PHE A 129 30.07 -4.62 5.60
C PHE A 129 29.55 -4.09 4.26
N ALA A 130 30.24 -4.40 3.17
CA ALA A 130 29.80 -3.99 1.83
C ALA A 130 28.44 -4.62 1.48
N GLN A 131 28.25 -5.90 1.82
CA GLN A 131 26.99 -6.60 1.61
C GLN A 131 25.86 -6.02 2.47
N TYR A 132 26.13 -5.73 3.76
CA TYR A 132 25.20 -5.02 4.65
C TYR A 132 24.76 -3.68 4.07
N TYR A 133 25.69 -2.84 3.60
CA TYR A 133 25.34 -1.55 2.98
C TYR A 133 24.46 -1.73 1.74
N LEU A 134 24.77 -2.73 0.89
CA LEU A 134 23.97 -3.02 -0.30
C LEU A 134 22.56 -3.50 0.07
N ASP A 135 22.41 -4.34 1.08
CA ASP A 135 21.12 -4.87 1.52
C ASP A 135 20.30 -3.84 2.29
N HIS A 136 20.95 -2.97 3.06
CA HIS A 136 20.31 -1.83 3.71
C HIS A 136 19.85 -0.77 2.69
N GLU A 137 20.63 -0.49 1.63
CA GLU A 137 20.20 0.37 0.52
C GLU A 137 19.04 -0.23 -0.27
N LYS A 138 19.03 -1.55 -0.49
CA LYS A 138 17.87 -2.25 -1.06
C LYS A 138 16.65 -2.12 -0.16
N TRP A 139 16.82 -2.33 1.15
CA TRP A 139 15.74 -2.21 2.12
C TRP A 139 15.14 -0.79 2.16
N LYS A 140 15.97 0.25 2.20
CA LYS A 140 15.52 1.65 2.12
C LYS A 140 14.75 1.93 0.83
N LYS A 141 15.22 1.39 -0.30
CA LYS A 141 14.50 1.49 -1.58
C LYS A 141 13.16 0.79 -1.51
N SER A 142 13.07 -0.38 -0.88
CA SER A 142 11.81 -1.09 -0.66
C SER A 142 10.86 -0.31 0.26
N GLU A 143 11.36 0.37 1.29
CA GLU A 143 10.54 1.18 2.20
C GLU A 143 9.81 2.32 1.47
N SER A 144 10.50 2.95 0.50
CA SER A 144 9.87 3.95 -0.37
C SER A 144 8.71 3.39 -1.22
N ARG A 145 8.60 2.06 -1.33
CA ARG A 145 7.57 1.33 -2.09
C ARG A 145 6.65 0.47 -1.22
N THR A 146 6.86 0.43 0.08
CA THR A 146 5.98 -0.29 1.02
C THR A 146 4.95 0.65 1.64
N PHE A 147 3.67 0.35 1.44
CA PHE A 147 2.56 1.09 2.06
C PHE A 147 2.36 0.65 3.51
N ASN A 148 2.28 1.61 4.44
CA ASN A 148 1.90 1.33 5.83
C ASN A 148 0.36 1.38 5.98
N PRO A 149 -0.33 0.25 6.22
CA PRO A 149 -1.79 0.19 6.26
C PRO A 149 -2.41 1.14 7.29
N SER A 150 -1.76 1.35 8.44
CA SER A 150 -2.23 2.26 9.50
C SER A 150 -2.27 3.75 9.10
N LYS A 151 -1.61 4.09 7.99
CA LYS A 151 -1.53 5.45 7.44
C LYS A 151 -2.16 5.57 6.06
N CYS A 152 -2.83 4.53 5.60
CA CYS A 152 -3.41 4.48 4.26
C CYS A 152 -4.91 4.74 4.28
N ILE A 153 -5.41 5.38 3.22
CA ILE A 153 -6.84 5.40 2.88
C ILE A 153 -6.98 4.90 1.44
N ILE A 154 -8.00 4.07 1.20
CA ILE A 154 -8.30 3.45 -0.09
C ILE A 154 -9.54 4.14 -0.67
N PHE A 155 -9.42 4.61 -1.90
CA PHE A 155 -10.49 5.29 -2.64
C PHE A 155 -10.83 4.53 -3.92
N GLU A 156 -12.10 4.61 -4.31
CA GLU A 156 -12.56 4.30 -5.66
C GLU A 156 -12.52 5.58 -6.51
N ILE A 157 -11.98 5.47 -7.72
CA ILE A 157 -12.03 6.50 -8.76
C ILE A 157 -13.27 6.23 -9.63
N LEU A 158 -14.18 7.21 -9.71
CA LEU A 158 -15.49 7.11 -10.38
C LEU A 158 -15.50 7.70 -11.79
#